data_AF-A0A7S0PZJ5-F1
#
_entry.id   AF-A0A7S0PZJ5-F1
#
_cell.length_a   1.000
_cell.length_b   1.000
_cell.length_c   1.000
_cell.angle_alpha   90.00
_cell.angle_beta   90.00
_cell.angle_gamma   90.00
#
_symmetry.space_group_name_H-M   'P 1'
#
loop_
_entity.id
_entity.type
_entity.pdbx_description
1 polymer ?
#
loop_
_entity_poly.entity_id
_entity_poly.type
_entity_poly.pdbx_seq_one_letter_code
_entity_poly.pdbx_strand_id
1 'polypeptide(L)'
;VSAAICGTTCCLRFPGQLNCDLRKLAVNMVPFPRLHFFMMGFAPLTSRGSQQYRALTVPELTQQQFDAKNMMCAADPRHGRYLTCACMFRGRMSTKEVDEQM
;
A
#
# COMPACT_ATOMS: atom_id res chain seq x y z
N VAL A 1 -2.61 2.39 12.93
CA VAL A 1 -3.09 3.63 12.28
C VAL A 1 -1.94 4.54 11.88
N SER A 2 -1.11 5.03 12.82
CA SER A 2 0.00 5.95 12.53
C SER A 2 0.97 5.44 11.45
N ALA A 3 1.30 4.14 11.46
CA ALA A 3 2.15 3.52 10.45
C ALA A 3 1.59 3.62 9.02
N ALA A 4 0.27 3.43 8.85
CA ALA A 4 -0.39 3.54 7.55
C ALA A 4 -0.37 4.99 7.04
N ILE A 5 -0.73 5.96 7.89
CA ILE A 5 -0.71 7.39 7.53
C ILE A 5 0.72 7.87 7.19
N CYS A 6 1.71 7.38 7.95
CA CYS A 6 3.12 7.62 7.66
C CYS A 6 3.52 7.06 6.29
N GLY A 7 3.02 5.87 5.92
CA GLY A 7 3.24 5.27 4.59
C GLY A 7 2.68 6.14 3.46
N THR A 8 1.42 6.58 3.56
CA THR A 8 0.75 7.39 2.52
C THR A 8 1.44 8.73 2.29
N THR A 9 2.00 9.34 3.33
CA THR A 9 2.69 10.63 3.26
C THR A 9 4.21 10.51 3.05
N CYS A 10 4.73 9.32 2.80
CA CYS A 10 6.17 9.09 2.70
C CYS A 10 6.82 9.85 1.53
N CYS A 11 6.16 9.88 0.36
CA CYS A 11 6.66 10.57 -0.83
C CYS A 11 6.75 12.09 -0.71
N LEU A 12 6.11 12.70 0.31
CA LEU A 12 6.25 14.12 0.60
C LEU A 12 7.46 14.42 1.49
N ARG A 13 7.88 13.44 2.30
CA ARG A 13 8.85 13.64 3.39
C ARG A 13 10.23 13.12 3.05
N PHE A 14 10.32 12.16 2.14
CA PHE A 14 11.57 11.49 1.79
C PHE A 14 11.74 11.39 0.27
N PRO A 15 12.99 11.47 -0.23
CA PRO A 15 13.28 11.18 -1.62
C PRO A 15 13.14 9.68 -1.90
N GLY A 16 12.40 9.32 -2.95
CA GLY A 16 12.32 7.97 -3.50
C GLY A 16 12.60 7.93 -5.01
N GLN A 17 12.83 6.72 -5.54
CA GLN A 17 13.04 6.49 -6.97
C GLN A 17 11.77 6.76 -7.79
N LEU A 18 10.60 6.39 -7.25
CA LEU A 18 9.29 6.67 -7.82
C LEU A 18 8.47 7.47 -6.80
N ASN A 19 8.44 8.80 -6.96
CA ASN A 19 7.69 9.67 -6.08
C ASN A 19 6.29 9.96 -6.64
N CYS A 20 5.31 9.98 -5.75
CA CYS A 20 3.95 10.42 -6.04
C CYS A 20 3.59 11.56 -5.09
N ASP A 21 3.31 12.75 -5.63
CA ASP A 21 2.75 13.84 -4.84
C ASP A 21 1.25 13.61 -4.59
N LEU A 22 0.66 14.32 -3.61
CA LEU A 22 -0.76 14.15 -3.29
C LEU A 22 -1.66 14.49 -4.47
N ARG A 23 -1.25 15.43 -5.34
CA ARG A 23 -2.01 15.79 -6.54
C ARG A 23 -2.04 14.63 -7.54
N LYS A 24 -0.90 14.02 -7.86
CA LYS A 24 -0.85 12.85 -8.76
C LYS A 24 -1.57 11.65 -8.17
N LEU A 25 -1.48 11.45 -6.86
CA LEU A 25 -2.25 10.40 -6.18
C LEU A 25 -3.76 10.64 -6.35
N ALA A 26 -4.24 11.86 -6.12
CA ALA A 26 -5.65 12.21 -6.29
C ALA A 26 -6.13 12.00 -7.73
N VAL A 27 -5.35 12.45 -8.73
CA VAL A 27 -5.68 12.28 -10.15
C VAL A 27 -5.75 10.81 -10.55
N ASN A 28 -4.82 9.97 -10.06
CA ASN A 28 -4.79 8.55 -10.39
C ASN A 28 -5.86 7.74 -9.65
N MET A 29 -6.21 8.13 -8.41
CA MET A 29 -7.08 7.35 -7.55
C MET A 29 -8.55 7.74 -7.60
N VAL A 30 -8.89 8.96 -8.04
CA VAL A 30 -10.28 9.47 -8.06
C VAL A 30 -10.80 9.56 -9.50
N PRO A 31 -11.40 8.49 -10.04
CA PRO A 31 -11.95 8.51 -11.41
C PRO A 31 -13.21 9.37 -11.52
N PHE A 32 -13.98 9.49 -10.42
CA PHE A 32 -15.19 10.31 -10.36
C PHE A 32 -15.17 11.17 -9.09
N PRO A 33 -15.53 12.46 -9.15
CA PRO A 33 -15.44 13.37 -8.00
C PRO A 33 -16.19 12.91 -6.74
N ARG A 34 -17.28 12.14 -6.89
CA ARG A 34 -18.07 11.61 -5.76
C ARG A 34 -17.50 10.32 -5.17
N LEU A 35 -16.62 9.62 -5.89
CA LEU A 35 -16.00 8.36 -5.48
C LEU A 35 -14.56 8.60 -5.01
N HIS A 36 -14.40 9.35 -3.92
CA HIS A 36 -13.10 9.74 -3.36
C HIS A 36 -12.83 9.13 -1.97
N PHE A 37 -13.58 8.08 -1.59
CA PHE A 37 -13.35 7.35 -0.35
C PHE A 37 -12.41 6.17 -0.61
N PHE A 38 -11.33 6.09 0.15
CA PHE A 38 -10.31 5.06 -0.02
C PHE A 38 -10.38 4.01 1.08
N MET A 39 -10.18 2.75 0.70
CA MET A 39 -9.84 1.68 1.61
C MET A 39 -8.31 1.59 1.68
N MET A 40 -7.74 1.78 2.87
CA MET A 40 -6.30 1.63 3.08
C MET A 40 -5.98 0.26 3.66
N GLY A 41 -4.94 -0.38 3.14
CA GLY A 41 -4.31 -1.57 3.73
C GLY A 41 -2.90 -1.24 4.25
N PHE A 42 -2.38 -2.08 5.12
CA PHE A 42 -0.98 -2.00 5.55
C PHE A 42 -0.37 -3.39 5.65
N ALA A 43 0.79 -3.57 5.03
CA ALA A 43 1.60 -4.77 5.14
C ALA A 43 3.06 -4.38 5.42
N PRO A 44 3.80 -5.15 6.24
CA PRO A 44 3.37 -6.35 6.96
C PRO A 44 2.68 -6.06 8.30
N LEU A 45 1.64 -6.82 8.65
CA LEU A 45 1.08 -6.86 10.02
C LEU A 45 1.72 -8.00 10.82
N THR A 46 2.87 -7.71 11.41
CA THR A 46 3.61 -8.66 12.26
C THR A 46 3.79 -8.12 13.67
N SER A 47 3.74 -9.01 14.66
CA SER A 47 4.08 -8.67 16.05
C SER A 47 5.55 -8.28 16.14
N ARG A 48 5.88 -7.34 17.06
CA ARG A 48 7.25 -6.86 17.28
C ARG A 48 8.25 -8.00 17.54
N GLY A 49 7.84 -9.03 18.28
CA GLY A 49 8.69 -10.19 18.58
C GLY A 49 8.90 -11.13 17.39
N SER A 50 8.01 -11.12 16.41
CA SER A 50 8.07 -12.00 15.24
C SER A 50 8.71 -11.35 14.01
N GLN A 51 8.97 -10.04 14.06
CA GLN A 51 9.52 -9.28 12.93
C GLN A 51 10.90 -9.77 12.48
N GLN A 52 11.77 -10.16 13.42
CA GLN A 52 13.13 -10.62 13.10
C GLN A 52 13.17 -12.01 12.48
N TYR A 53 12.13 -12.82 12.68
CA TYR A 53 12.09 -14.21 12.24
C TYR A 53 11.36 -14.41 10.91
N ARG A 54 10.81 -13.33 10.33
CA ARG A 54 10.07 -13.39 9.07
C ARG A 54 10.89 -12.73 7.98
N ALA A 55 11.39 -13.53 7.05
CA ALA A 55 11.88 -12.99 5.78
C ALA A 55 10.68 -12.39 5.04
N LEU A 56 10.77 -11.12 4.68
CA LEU A 56 9.73 -10.41 3.94
C LEU A 56 10.24 -10.18 2.52
N THR A 57 9.59 -10.81 1.56
CA THR A 57 9.89 -10.64 0.13
C THR A 57 8.86 -9.72 -0.51
N VAL A 58 9.20 -9.12 -1.66
CA VAL A 58 8.26 -8.27 -2.41
C VAL A 58 6.98 -9.03 -2.78
N PRO A 59 7.02 -10.26 -3.33
CA PRO A 59 5.81 -11.03 -3.63
C PRO A 59 4.91 -11.25 -2.41
N GLU A 60 5.49 -11.60 -1.25
CA GLU A 60 4.72 -11.83 -0.02
C GLU A 60 4.06 -10.55 0.49
N LEU A 61 4.75 -9.42 0.42
CA LEU A 61 4.21 -8.12 0.81
C LEU A 61 3.05 -7.71 -0.11
N THR A 62 3.20 -7.90 -1.42
CA THR A 62 2.16 -7.57 -2.40
C THR A 62 0.91 -8.43 -2.18
N GLN A 63 1.07 -9.74 -1.98
CA GLN A 63 -0.06 -10.63 -1.67
C GLN A 63 -0.76 -10.23 -0.36
N GLN A 64 0.00 -9.92 0.68
CA GLN A 64 -0.55 -9.47 1.95
C GLN A 64 -1.34 -8.16 1.81
N GLN A 65 -0.91 -7.26 0.94
CA GLN A 65 -1.59 -5.97 0.80
C GLN A 65 -3.03 -6.08 0.28
N PHE A 66 -3.33 -7.12 -0.52
CA PHE A 66 -4.68 -7.39 -1.02
C PHE A 66 -5.50 -8.35 -0.13
N ASP A 67 -4.94 -8.84 0.99
CA ASP A 67 -5.68 -9.66 1.93
C ASP A 67 -6.65 -8.81 2.76
N ALA A 68 -7.90 -9.27 2.90
CA ALA A 68 -8.95 -8.59 3.64
C ALA A 68 -8.56 -8.35 5.10
N LYS A 69 -7.74 -9.23 5.68
CA LYS A 69 -7.26 -9.15 7.07
C LYS A 69 -6.32 -7.97 7.31
N ASN A 70 -5.68 -7.44 6.27
CA ASN A 70 -4.72 -6.35 6.35
C ASN A 70 -5.34 -4.99 6.00
N MET A 71 -6.65 -4.96 5.74
CA MET A 71 -7.40 -3.73 5.49
C MET A 71 -7.70 -3.00 6.80
N MET A 72 -7.57 -1.68 6.77
CA MET A 72 -7.89 -0.78 7.89
C MET A 72 -9.38 -0.41 7.94
N CYS A 73 -10.17 -0.86 6.96
CA CYS A 73 -11.62 -0.73 6.92
C CYS A 73 -12.25 -2.12 7.13
N ALA A 74 -13.30 -2.21 7.94
CA ALA A 74 -14.02 -3.44 8.22
C ALA A 74 -14.95 -3.82 7.04
N ALA A 75 -14.37 -4.04 5.87
CA ALA A 75 -15.06 -4.49 4.67
C ALA A 75 -14.15 -5.42 3.86
N ASP A 76 -14.72 -6.48 3.30
CA ASP A 76 -13.98 -7.43 2.49
C ASP A 76 -13.86 -6.90 1.04
N PRO A 77 -12.64 -6.63 0.54
CA PRO A 77 -12.43 -6.17 -0.82
C PRO A 77 -12.90 -7.16 -1.90
N ARG A 78 -13.06 -8.45 -1.57
CA ARG A 78 -13.49 -9.50 -2.50
C ARG A 78 -14.97 -9.40 -2.88
N HIS A 79 -15.78 -8.73 -2.06
CA HIS A 79 -17.19 -8.48 -2.37
C HIS A 79 -17.41 -7.31 -3.35
N GLY A 80 -16.33 -6.66 -3.79
CA GLY A 80 -16.36 -5.55 -4.73
C GLY A 80 -15.33 -5.70 -5.84
N ARG A 81 -15.05 -4.59 -6.52
CA ARG A 81 -13.98 -4.48 -7.52
C ARG A 81 -13.16 -3.23 -7.23
N TYR A 82 -11.84 -3.33 -7.40
CA TYR A 82 -10.97 -2.16 -7.33
C TYR A 82 -11.15 -1.32 -8.60
N LEU A 83 -11.47 -0.04 -8.45
CA LEU A 83 -11.48 0.92 -9.56
C LEU A 83 -10.07 1.45 -9.84
N THR A 84 -9.33 1.73 -8.77
CA THR A 84 -7.97 2.27 -8.77
C THR A 84 -7.25 1.68 -7.56
N CYS A 85 -5.94 1.48 -7.68
CA CYS A 85 -5.08 1.04 -6.57
C CYS A 85 -3.75 1.80 -6.62
N ALA A 86 -3.18 2.06 -5.44
CA ALA A 86 -1.86 2.63 -5.29
C ALA A 86 -1.14 1.92 -4.15
N CYS A 87 0.10 1.51 -4.41
CA CYS A 87 0.91 0.73 -3.47
C CYS A 87 2.19 1.51 -3.19
N MET A 88 2.48 1.71 -1.91
CA MET A 88 3.61 2.54 -1.47
C MET A 88 4.64 1.65 -0.78
N PHE A 89 5.62 1.17 -1.55
CA PHE A 89 6.69 0.34 -1.02
C PHE A 89 7.80 1.19 -0.39
N ARG A 90 8.36 0.70 0.73
CA ARG A 90 9.43 1.38 1.48
C ARG A 90 10.56 0.41 1.78
N GLY A 91 11.80 0.86 1.57
CA GLY A 91 13.00 0.06 1.78
C GLY A 91 13.88 -0.01 0.52
N ARG A 92 14.99 -0.74 0.61
CA ARG A 92 15.83 -1.03 -0.56
C ARG A 92 15.25 -2.26 -1.24
N MET A 93 14.79 -2.10 -2.47
CA MET A 93 14.20 -3.18 -3.27
C MET A 93 14.46 -2.91 -4.76
N SER A 94 14.34 -3.96 -5.57
CA SER A 94 14.40 -3.83 -7.02
C SER A 94 13.07 -3.29 -7.54
N THR A 95 13.09 -2.18 -8.28
CA THR A 95 11.88 -1.65 -8.92
C THR A 95 11.28 -2.63 -9.91
N LYS A 96 12.14 -3.39 -10.61
CA LYS A 96 11.71 -4.44 -11.55
C LYS A 96 10.90 -5.54 -10.85
N GLU A 97 11.36 -5.98 -9.67
CA GLU A 97 10.67 -7.03 -8.91
C GLU A 97 9.31 -6.53 -8.40
N VAL A 98 9.20 -5.25 -8.03
CA VAL A 98 7.92 -4.65 -7.63
C VAL A 98 6.94 -4.62 -8.81
N ASP A 99 7.39 -4.18 -9.98
CA ASP A 99 6.55 -4.09 -11.18
C ASP A 99 6.09 -5.46 -11.69
N GLU A 100 6.88 -6.53 -11.52
CA GLU A 100 6.52 -7.89 -11.92
C GLU A 100 5.47 -8.55 -10.98
N GLN A 101 5.35 -8.06 -9.75
CA GLN A 101 4.46 -8.64 -8.73
C GLN A 101 3.13 -7.87 -8.58
N MET A 102 3.04 -6.67 -9.16
CA MET A 102 1.88 -5.78 -9.11
C MET A 102 0.99 -5.94 -10.35
#